data_AF-A0A379VW34-F1
#
_entry.id   AF-A0A379VW34-F1
#
_cell.length_a   1.000
_cell.length_b   1.000
_cell.length_c   1.000
_cell.angle_alpha   90.00
_cell.angle_beta   90.00
_cell.angle_gamma   90.00
#
_symmetry.space_group_name_H-M   'P 1'
#
loop_
_entity.id
_entity.type
_entity.pdbx_description
1 polymer ?
#
loop_
_entity_poly.entity_id
_entity_poly.type
_entity_poly.pdbx_seq_one_letter_code
_entity_poly.pdbx_strand_id
1 'polypeptide(L)' 'MIASIADEGQATIPAPFGVALSKLAAQRPEIVGMTADLSKYTDLHIFAQASRIAFSRWEWRNSC' A
#
# COMPACT_ATOMS: atom_id res chain seq x y z
N MET A 1 10.18 10.74 6.35
CA MET A 1 8.94 11.53 6.33
C MET A 1 9.15 12.70 7.27
N ILE A 2 9.12 13.95 6.79
CA ILE A 2 9.32 15.14 7.63
C ILE A 2 7.95 15.63 8.09
N ALA A 3 7.72 15.60 9.40
CA ALA A 3 6.46 15.95 10.05
C ALA A 3 6.23 17.48 10.17
N SER A 4 6.97 18.30 9.41
CA SER A 4 7.03 19.77 9.62
C SER A 4 6.33 20.60 8.52
N ILE A 5 5.64 19.99 7.56
CA ILE A 5 5.04 20.71 6.40
C ILE A 5 3.51 20.89 6.51
N ALA A 6 2.84 20.15 7.40
CA ALA A 6 1.38 20.24 7.53
C ALA A 6 1.00 21.24 8.62
N ASP A 7 0.28 22.30 8.25
CA ASP A 7 -0.38 23.20 9.20
C ASP A 7 -1.47 22.47 10.00
N GLU A 8 -1.81 23.02 11.17
CA GLU A 8 -2.92 22.50 11.99
C GLU A 8 -4.23 22.51 11.20
N GLY A 9 -4.98 21.40 11.28
CA GLY A 9 -6.25 21.24 10.58
C GLY A 9 -6.14 20.79 9.12
N GLN A 10 -4.94 20.45 8.62
CA GLN A 10 -4.78 19.90 7.28
C GLN A 10 -5.59 18.60 7.12
N ALA A 11 -6.38 18.51 6.05
CA ALA A 11 -7.22 17.35 5.79
C ALA A 11 -6.32 16.12 5.56
N THR A 12 -6.56 15.06 6.33
CA THR A 12 -5.88 13.78 6.16
C THR A 12 -6.81 12.78 5.50
N ILE A 13 -6.21 11.87 4.76
CA ILE A 13 -6.93 10.76 4.13
C ILE A 13 -6.25 9.46 4.53
N PRO A 14 -7.01 8.39 4.83
CA PRO A 14 -6.45 7.12 5.25
C PRO A 14 -5.79 6.40 4.07
N ALA A 15 -4.60 5.86 4.32
CA ALA A 15 -3.82 5.04 3.39
C ALA A 15 -3.78 5.56 1.92
N PRO A 16 -3.46 6.86 1.71
CA PRO A 16 -3.59 7.50 0.40
C PRO A 16 -2.79 6.79 -0.69
N PHE A 17 -1.60 6.31 -0.35
CA PHE A 17 -0.70 5.68 -1.31
C PHE A 17 -1.23 4.31 -1.74
N GLY A 18 -1.68 3.49 -0.79
CA GLY A 18 -2.18 2.14 -1.05
C GLY A 18 -3.43 2.13 -1.91
N VAL A 19 -4.34 3.07 -1.66
CA VAL A 19 -5.56 3.24 -2.46
C VAL A 19 -5.23 3.68 -3.88
N ALA A 20 -4.34 4.67 -4.05
CA ALA A 20 -3.93 5.14 -5.36
C ALA A 20 -3.20 4.05 -6.16
N LEU A 21 -2.29 3.32 -5.51
CA LEU A 21 -1.52 2.24 -6.11
C LEU A 21 -2.43 1.08 -6.56
N SER A 22 -3.44 0.74 -5.76
CA SER A 22 -4.43 -0.31 -6.12
C SER A 22 -5.23 0.07 -7.36
N LYS A 23 -5.65 1.33 -7.47
CA LYS A 23 -6.35 1.84 -8.67
C LYS A 23 -5.47 1.79 -9.91
N LEU A 24 -4.19 2.13 -9.77
CA LEU A 24 -3.25 2.12 -10.88
C LEU A 24 -2.96 0.69 -11.36
N ALA A 25 -2.75 -0.25 -10.44
CA ALA A 25 -2.51 -1.65 -10.80
C ALA A 25 -3.72 -2.33 -11.43
N ALA A 26 -4.95 -1.85 -11.18
CA ALA A 26 -6.13 -2.31 -11.90
C ALA A 26 -6.08 -1.99 -13.41
N GLN A 27 -5.37 -0.93 -13.79
CA GLN A 27 -5.18 -0.52 -15.19
C GLN A 27 -3.89 -1.06 -15.80
N ARG A 28 -2.91 -1.41 -14.95
CA ARG A 28 -1.54 -1.77 -15.34
C ARG A 28 -1.13 -3.10 -14.70
N PRO A 29 -1.44 -4.24 -15.35
CA PRO A 29 -1.20 -5.57 -14.78
C PRO A 29 0.28 -5.91 -14.57
N GLU A 30 1.21 -5.16 -15.16
CA GLU A 30 2.66 -5.31 -15.00
C GLU A 30 3.21 -4.72 -13.69
N ILE A 31 2.41 -3.98 -12.92
CA ILE A 31 2.83 -3.43 -11.62
C ILE A 31 2.86 -4.54 -10.59
N VAL A 32 4.06 -4.78 -10.03
CA VAL A 32 4.28 -5.78 -8.98
C VAL A 32 4.59 -5.11 -7.65
N GLY A 33 3.98 -5.59 -6.57
CA GLY A 33 4.30 -5.17 -5.20
C GLY A 33 5.35 -6.07 -4.56
N MET A 34 6.32 -5.44 -3.90
CA MET A 34 7.36 -6.09 -3.08
C MET A 34 7.53 -5.33 -1.76
N THR A 35 7.65 -6.05 -0.66
CA THR A 35 7.82 -5.48 0.69
C THR A 35 8.83 -6.30 1.49
N ALA A 36 9.52 -5.67 2.44
CA ALA A 36 10.37 -6.34 3.42
C ALA A 36 9.62 -6.49 4.76
N ASP A 37 8.48 -7.17 4.75
CA ASP A 37 7.59 -7.45 5.90
C ASP A 37 6.98 -6.24 6.63
N LEU A 38 7.07 -5.07 6.03
CA LEU A 38 6.47 -3.82 6.55
C LEU A 38 5.11 -3.49 5.95
N SER A 39 4.50 -4.40 5.17
CA SER A 39 3.21 -4.12 4.52
C SER A 39 2.10 -3.74 5.51
N LYS A 40 2.09 -4.31 6.73
CA LYS A 40 1.12 -3.98 7.79
C LYS A 40 1.24 -2.54 8.30
N TYR A 41 2.44 -1.96 8.25
CA TYR A 41 2.75 -0.64 8.80
C TYR A 41 2.88 0.45 7.72
N THR A 42 2.67 0.06 6.47
CA THR A 42 2.68 0.93 5.30
C THR A 42 1.35 0.77 4.58
N ASP A 43 0.98 1.68 3.68
CA ASP A 43 -0.29 1.54 2.95
C ASP A 43 -0.31 0.32 1.99
N LEU A 44 0.78 -0.45 1.90
CA LEU A 44 0.92 -1.61 1.03
C LEU A 44 0.02 -2.78 1.43
N HIS A 45 -0.46 -2.87 2.67
CA HIS A 45 -1.44 -3.90 3.05
C HIS A 45 -2.76 -3.76 2.28
N ILE A 46 -3.20 -2.52 1.98
CA ILE A 46 -4.38 -2.25 1.15
C ILE A 46 -4.15 -2.76 -0.28
N PHE A 47 -2.95 -2.49 -0.81
CA PHE A 47 -2.54 -2.98 -2.12
C PHE A 47 -2.53 -4.52 -2.18
N ALA A 48 -1.89 -5.17 -1.19
CA ALA A 48 -1.79 -6.62 -1.13
C ALA A 48 -3.16 -7.34 -1.00
N GLN A 49 -4.16 -6.70 -0.40
CA GLN A 49 -5.54 -7.21 -0.38
C GLN A 49 -6.23 -7.10 -1.74
N ALA A 50 -6.01 -6.00 -2.46
CA ALA A 50 -6.61 -5.76 -3.76
C ALA A 50 -5.96 -6.57 -4.90
N SER A 51 -4.65 -6.76 -4.87
CA SER A 51 -3.87 -7.37 -5.96
C SER A 51 -3.33 -8.76 -5.60
N ARG A 52 -4.19 -9.79 -5.67
CA ARG A 52 -3.84 -11.18 -5.29
C ARG A 52 -2.80 -11.87 -6.21
N ILE A 53 -2.62 -11.39 -7.43
CA ILE A 53 -1.75 -12.01 -8.46
C ILE A 53 -0.40 -11.30 -8.65
N ALA A 54 -0.31 -10.02 -8.28
CA ALA A 54 0.85 -9.17 -8.55
C ALA A 54 1.67 -8.81 -7.31
N PHE A 55 1.43 -9.47 -6.17
CA PHE A 55 2.22 -9.28 -4.97
C PHE A 55 3.11 -10.51 -4.75
N SER A 56 4.41 -10.41 -5.05
CA SER A 56 5.33 -11.53 -4.85
C SER A 56 5.48 -11.77 -3.35
N ARG A 57 5.07 -12.95 -2.86
CA ARG A 57 5.01 -13.20 -1.40
C ARG A 57 5.74 -14.47 -0.99
N TRP A 58 6.77 -14.29 -0.15
CA TRP A 58 7.28 -15.29 0.79
C TRP A 58 6.40 -15.41 2.06
N GLU A 59 5.59 -14.39 2.34
CA GLU A 59 4.85 -14.20 3.60
C GLU A 59 3.28 -14.35 3.53
N TRP A 60 2.62 -14.87 2.45
CA TRP A 60 1.10 -14.91 2.33
C TRP A 60 0.36 -15.60 3.46
N ARG A 61 1.05 -16.46 4.19
CA ARG A 61 0.41 -17.41 5.07
C ARG A 61 0.29 -16.98 6.54
N ASN A 62 0.98 -15.93 6.99
CA ASN A 62 1.08 -15.59 8.43
C ASN A 62 0.46 -14.24 8.81
N SER A 63 -0.52 -13.74 8.08
CA SER A 63 -1.16 -12.45 8.40
C SER A 63 -2.64 -12.46 8.04
N CYS A 64 -3.39 -13.28 8.76
CA CYS A 64 -4.74 -12.95 9.23
C CYS A 64 -4.63 -12.66 10.73
#